data_AF-A0A2V2E8G6-F1
#
_entry.id   AF-A0A2V2E8G6-F1
#
_cell.length_a   1.000
_cell.length_b   1.000
_cell.length_c   1.000
_cell.angle_alpha   90.00
_cell.angle_beta   90.00
_cell.angle_gamma   90.00
#
_symmetry.space_group_name_H-M   'P 1'
#
loop_
_entity.id
_entity.type
_entity.pdbx_description
1 polymer ?
#
loop_
_entity_poly.entity_id
_entity_poly.type
_entity_poly.pdbx_seq_one_letter_code
_entity_poly.pdbx_strand_id
1 'polypeptide(L)' 'EQAERQALEQEKQMQKTIIGIKKRFGKNAILKGMNFQEGATARERNEQVGGHKA' A
#
# COMPACT_ATOMS: atom_id res chain seq x y z
N GLU A 1 6.01 -8.13 -27.10
CA GLU A 1 7.33 -7.81 -26.49
C GLU A 1 7.52 -6.34 -26.11
N GLN A 2 7.59 -5.37 -27.03
CA GLN A 2 7.82 -3.96 -26.64
C GLN A 2 6.68 -3.36 -25.79
N ALA A 3 5.42 -3.59 -26.18
CA ALA A 3 4.25 -3.12 -25.41
C ALA A 3 4.19 -3.75 -24.00
N GLU A 4 4.57 -5.01 -23.88
CA GLU A 4 4.63 -5.72 -22.60
C GLU A 4 5.74 -5.16 -21.69
N ARG A 5 6.93 -4.88 -22.25
CA ARG A 5 8.01 -4.21 -21.51
C ARG A 5 7.59 -2.81 -21.03
N GLN A 6 6.86 -2.06 -21.85
CA GLN A 6 6.35 -0.74 -21.48
C GLN A 6 5.30 -0.84 -20.35
N ALA A 7 4.37 -1.79 -20.44
CA ALA A 7 3.38 -2.03 -19.39
C ALA A 7 4.06 -2.40 -18.06
N LEU A 8 5.08 -3.25 -18.10
CA LEU A 8 5.85 -3.64 -16.92
C LEU A 8 6.59 -2.46 -16.29
N GLU A 9 7.21 -1.59 -17.09
CA GLU A 9 7.87 -0.40 -16.56
C GLU A 9 6.88 0.59 -15.95
N GLN A 10 5.71 0.79 -16.59
CA GLN A 10 4.64 1.61 -16.01
C GLN A 10 4.16 1.04 -14.66
N GLU A 11 3.98 -0.28 -14.57
CA GLU A 11 3.60 -0.93 -13.32
C GLU A 11 4.66 -0.72 -12.22
N LYS A 12 5.94 -0.91 -12.55
CA LYS A 12 7.04 -0.68 -11.58
C LYS A 12 7.04 0.76 -11.08
N GLN A 13 6.83 1.75 -11.95
CA GLN A 13 6.78 3.16 -11.54
C GLN A 13 5.59 3.45 -10.63
N MET A 14 4.43 2.87 -10.92
CA MET A 14 3.27 2.96 -10.05
C MET A 14 3.53 2.34 -8.68
N GLN A 15 4.13 1.14 -8.62
CA GLN A 15 4.49 0.48 -7.36
C GLN A 15 5.47 1.33 -6.53
N LYS A 16 6.51 1.89 -7.16
CA LYS A 16 7.46 2.81 -6.51
C LYS A 16 6.76 4.04 -5.94
N THR A 17 5.83 4.62 -6.70
CA THR A 17 5.04 5.78 -6.26
C THR A 17 4.20 5.46 -5.03
N ILE A 18 3.51 4.31 -5.02
CA ILE A 18 2.71 3.86 -3.87
C ILE A 18 3.59 3.69 -2.62
N ILE A 19 4.78 3.10 -2.77
CA ILE A 19 5.74 2.95 -1.66
C ILE A 19 6.19 4.32 -1.16
N GLY A 20 6.50 5.26 -2.06
CA GLY A 20 6.89 6.62 -1.71
C GLY A 20 5.83 7.34 -0.87
N ILE A 21 4.56 7.25 -1.28
CA ILE A 21 3.42 7.82 -0.55
C ILE A 21 3.33 7.21 0.85
N LYS A 22 3.37 5.88 0.97
CA LYS A 22 3.28 5.20 2.28
C LYS A 22 4.45 5.53 3.21
N LYS A 23 5.66 5.72 2.67
CA LYS A 23 6.82 6.15 3.47
C LYS A 23 6.67 7.58 3.98
N ARG A 24 6.13 8.49 3.16
CA ARG A 24 5.99 9.91 3.50
C ARG A 24 4.80 10.19 4.42
N PHE A 25 3.67 9.53 4.18
CA PHE A 25 2.39 9.84 4.82
C PHE A 25 1.89 8.73 5.76
N GLY A 26 2.65 7.64 5.91
CA GLY A 26 2.30 6.50 6.76
C GLY A 26 1.57 5.37 6.02
N LYS A 27 1.50 4.21 6.67
CA LYS A 27 0.97 2.96 6.09
C LYS A 27 -0.52 3.04 5.72
N ASN A 28 -1.28 3.89 6.43
CA ASN A 28 -2.71 4.14 6.19
C ASN A 28 -2.98 5.21 5.11
N ALA A 29 -1.94 5.80 4.48
CA ALA A 29 -2.11 6.83 3.45
C ALA A 29 -2.85 6.34 2.19
N ILE A 30 -2.81 5.02 1.92
CA ILE A 30 -3.56 4.39 0.83
C ILE A 30 -4.22 3.13 1.38
N LEU A 31 -5.55 3.12 1.42
CA LEU A 31 -6.39 1.99 1.83
C LEU A 31 -7.31 1.59 0.68
N LYS A 32 -7.67 0.30 0.64
CA LYS A 32 -8.67 -0.25 -0.28
C LYS A 32 -10.03 -0.27 0.41
N GLY A 33 -11.13 -0.27 -0.35
CA GLY A 33 -12.49 -0.36 0.22
C GLY A 33 -12.67 -1.57 1.15
N MET A 34 -12.05 -2.71 0.80
CA MET A 34 -12.05 -3.92 1.65
C MET A 34 -11.44 -3.72 3.04
N ASN A 35 -10.60 -2.70 3.23
CA ASN A 35 -10.00 -2.40 4.52
C ASN A 35 -10.97 -1.72 5.50
N PHE A 36 -12.18 -1.38 5.04
CA PHE A 36 -13.25 -0.76 5.84
C PHE A 36 -14.41 -1.73 6.10
N GLN A 37 -14.36 -2.94 5.55
CA GLN A 37 -15.39 -3.95 5.80
C GLN A 37 -15.33 -4.42 7.25
N GLU A 38 -16.46 -4.91 7.75
CA GLU A 38 -16.53 -5.51 9.08
C GLU A 38 -15.52 -6.67 9.21
N GLY A 39 -14.78 -6.69 10.31
CA GLY A 39 -13.68 -7.65 10.54
C GLY A 39 -12.36 -7.32 9.82
N ALA A 40 -12.28 -6.24 9.04
CA ALA A 40 -11.02 -5.83 8.41
C ALA A 40 -10.03 -5.24 9.44
N THR A 41 -8.88 -5.89 9.62
CA THR A 41 -7.86 -5.49 10.60
C THR A 41 -6.70 -4.68 10.01
N ALA A 42 -6.75 -4.34 8.73
CA ALA A 42 -5.63 -3.73 8.02
C ALA A 42 -5.25 -2.35 8.59
N ARG A 43 -6.24 -1.52 8.96
CA ARG A 43 -6.02 -0.18 9.53
C ARG A 43 -5.34 -0.25 10.90
N GLU A 44 -5.87 -1.11 11.77
CA GLU A 44 -5.36 -1.30 13.13
C GLU A 44 -3.96 -1.92 13.13
N ARG A 45 -3.71 -2.92 12.27
CA ARG A 45 -2.40 -3.54 12.14
C ARG A 45 -1.34 -2.55 11.65
N ASN A 46 -1.72 -1.62 10.78
CA ASN A 46 -0.81 -0.59 10.28
C ASN A 46 -0.33 0.38 11.37
N GLU A 47 -1.09 0.53 12.46
CA GLU A 47 -0.75 1.35 13.63
C GLU A 47 0.11 0.59 14.64
N GLN A 48 0.19 -0.74 14.55
CA GLN A 48 1.02 -1.55 15.43
C GLN A 48 2.50 -1.54 15.00
N VAL A 49 3.39 -1.50 16.00
CA VAL A 49 4.84 -1.66 15.83
C VAL A 49 5.23 -2.98 16.50
N GLY A 50 5.70 -3.95 15.70
CA GLY A 50 6.12 -5.26 16.23
C GLY A 50 5.00 -6.11 16.83
N GLY A 51 3.73 -5.85 16.49
CA GLY A 51 2.58 -6.56 17.06
C GLY A 51 2.05 -5.97 18.37
N HIS A 52 2.70 -4.94 18.89
CA HIS A 52 2.19 -4.17 20.02
C HIS A 52 1.50 -2.90 19.52
N LYS A 53 0.34 -2.58 20.09
CA LYS A 53 -0.25 -1.25 19.94
C LYS A 53 0.65 -0.28 20.71
N ALA A 54 1.18 0.72 19.99
CA ALA A 54 1.85 1.86 20.61
C ALA A 54 0.80 2.76 21.28
#